data_AF-A0A1W1UF78-F1
#
_entry.id   AF-A0A1W1UF78-F1
#
_cell.length_a   1.000
_cell.length_b   1.000
_cell.length_c   1.000
_cell.angle_alpha   90.00
_cell.angle_beta   90.00
_cell.angle_gamma   90.00
#
_symmetry.space_group_name_H-M   'P 1'
#
loop_
_entity.id
_entity.type
_entity.pdbx_description
1 polymer ?
#
loop_
_entity_poly.entity_id
_entity_poly.type
_entity_poly.pdbx_seq_one_letter_code
_entity_poly.pdbx_strand_id
1 'polypeptide(L)'
;MNDLQALVRAILHTNVPQVRAIIQATPEVLLRTTSNHQYPIELAKDKGHKAIETAIARQLDVTQFYSGKELQRLLVDYLAEVSEHYFCAGWRDSLEFEVWAVVQQDSVASANPRFWNAPLDPEQLADLTFLANKTGCWATWSDAAVDSPQAGVRVVPLPHWEAIYRTWQDAQFLTP
;
A
#
# COMPACT_ATOMS: atom_id res chain seq x y z
N MET A 1 27.72 -9.03 -11.33
CA MET A 1 27.43 -8.40 -10.02
C MET A 1 26.58 -9.39 -9.25
N ASN A 2 26.85 -9.66 -7.96
CA ASN A 2 26.02 -10.60 -7.18
C ASN A 2 24.60 -10.02 -7.05
N ASP A 3 23.56 -10.79 -7.38
CA ASP A 3 22.15 -10.32 -7.38
C ASP A 3 21.72 -9.80 -6.01
N LEU A 4 22.25 -10.38 -4.91
CA LEU A 4 22.00 -9.88 -3.56
C LEU A 4 22.61 -8.49 -3.35
N GLN A 5 23.82 -8.25 -3.85
CA GLN A 5 24.45 -6.92 -3.77
C GLN A 5 23.70 -5.90 -4.63
N ALA A 6 23.20 -6.32 -5.80
CA ALA A 6 22.37 -5.50 -6.66
C ALA A 6 21.05 -5.12 -5.97
N LEU A 7 20.39 -6.08 -5.32
CA LEU A 7 19.15 -5.87 -4.57
C LEU A 7 19.37 -4.93 -3.39
N VAL A 8 20.39 -5.18 -2.56
CA VAL A 8 20.73 -4.31 -1.43
C VAL A 8 20.97 -2.88 -1.89
N ARG A 9 21.73 -2.70 -2.99
CA ARG A 9 21.96 -1.38 -3.58
C ARG A 9 20.64 -0.72 -4.02
N ALA A 10 19.77 -1.46 -4.70
CA ALA A 10 18.48 -0.95 -5.13
C ALA A 10 17.59 -0.52 -3.94
N ILE A 11 17.59 -1.29 -2.84
CA ILE A 11 16.89 -0.94 -1.60
C ILE A 11 17.44 0.35 -1.00
N LEU A 12 18.77 0.45 -0.85
CA LEU A 12 19.44 1.60 -0.23
C LEU A 12 19.28 2.90 -1.03
N HIS A 13 19.06 2.82 -2.34
CA HIS A 13 18.82 3.97 -3.21
C HIS A 13 17.34 4.17 -3.56
N THR A 14 16.43 3.50 -2.85
CA THR A 14 14.98 3.63 -3.03
C THR A 14 14.52 3.37 -4.49
N ASN A 15 15.22 2.49 -5.21
CA ASN A 15 14.92 2.19 -6.60
C ASN A 15 13.90 1.05 -6.72
N VAL A 16 12.62 1.39 -6.55
CA VAL A 16 11.49 0.44 -6.62
C VAL A 16 11.49 -0.38 -7.92
N PRO A 17 11.61 0.21 -9.13
CA PRO A 17 11.62 -0.59 -10.36
C PRO A 17 12.74 -1.62 -10.41
N GLN A 18 13.95 -1.26 -9.95
CA GLN A 18 15.07 -2.18 -9.92
C GLN A 18 14.87 -3.30 -8.89
N VAL A 19 14.31 -3.00 -7.72
CA VAL A 19 13.94 -4.03 -6.74
C VAL A 19 12.98 -5.03 -7.37
N ARG A 20 11.88 -4.56 -7.97
CA ARG A 20 10.88 -5.42 -8.63
C ARG A 20 11.51 -6.30 -9.71
N ALA A 21 12.34 -5.71 -10.57
CA ALA A 21 13.02 -6.45 -11.63
C ALA A 21 13.92 -7.58 -11.08
N ILE A 22 14.68 -7.32 -10.00
CA ILE A 22 15.57 -8.32 -9.40
C ILE A 22 14.78 -9.43 -8.72
N ILE A 23 13.76 -9.10 -7.91
CA ILE A 23 12.98 -10.13 -7.19
C ILE A 23 12.14 -10.99 -8.14
N GLN A 24 11.71 -10.44 -9.27
CA GLN A 24 11.02 -11.20 -10.30
C GLN A 24 11.98 -12.15 -11.06
N ALA A 25 13.20 -11.69 -11.35
CA ALA A 25 14.19 -12.50 -12.05
C ALA A 25 14.81 -13.59 -11.15
N THR A 26 14.93 -13.33 -9.85
CA THR A 26 15.73 -14.17 -8.92
C THR A 26 15.10 -14.16 -7.52
N PRO A 27 13.89 -14.71 -7.33
CA PRO A 27 13.14 -14.61 -6.07
C PRO A 27 13.86 -15.24 -4.87
N GLU A 28 14.69 -16.26 -5.08
CA GLU A 28 15.46 -16.92 -4.03
C GLU A 28 16.50 -16.00 -3.37
N VAL A 29 16.82 -14.85 -4.00
CA VAL A 29 17.70 -13.84 -3.40
C VAL A 29 17.11 -13.27 -2.10
N LEU A 30 15.78 -13.28 -1.97
CA LEU A 30 15.06 -12.78 -0.79
C LEU A 30 15.29 -13.63 0.46
N LEU A 31 15.73 -14.88 0.28
CA LEU A 31 16.03 -15.81 1.37
C LEU A 31 17.52 -15.81 1.75
N ARG A 32 18.33 -14.95 1.13
CA ARG A 32 19.76 -14.82 1.43
C ARG A 32 19.98 -13.64 2.36
N THR A 33 20.86 -13.81 3.34
CA THR A 33 21.21 -12.75 4.28
C THR A 33 22.33 -11.87 3.75
N THR A 34 22.23 -10.57 4.07
CA THR A 34 23.28 -9.59 3.82
C THR A 34 24.51 -9.84 4.70
N SER A 35 25.58 -9.07 4.50
CA SER A 35 26.77 -9.11 5.35
C SER A 35 26.47 -8.79 6.84
N ASN A 36 25.35 -8.13 7.11
CA ASN A 36 24.91 -7.79 8.46
C ASN A 36 23.88 -8.80 9.00
N HIS A 37 23.76 -9.96 8.37
CA HIS A 37 22.82 -11.04 8.73
C HIS A 37 21.33 -10.67 8.62
N GLN A 38 20.99 -9.60 7.89
CA GLN A 38 19.60 -9.21 7.64
C GLN A 38 19.07 -9.77 6.33
N TYR A 39 17.81 -10.18 6.29
CA TYR A 39 17.09 -10.45 5.04
C TYR A 39 16.75 -9.13 4.31
N PRO A 40 16.57 -9.15 2.98
CA PRO A 40 16.19 -7.96 2.22
C PRO A 40 14.91 -7.28 2.71
N ILE A 41 13.93 -8.05 3.22
CA ILE A 41 12.69 -7.50 3.79
C ILE A 41 12.95 -6.71 5.08
N GLU A 42 13.84 -7.21 5.95
CA GLU A 42 14.22 -6.51 7.19
C GLU A 42 14.98 -5.22 6.88
N LEU A 43 15.88 -5.27 5.89
CA LEU A 43 16.56 -4.08 5.41
C LEU A 43 15.57 -3.03 4.86
N ALA A 44 14.56 -3.45 4.10
CA ALA A 44 13.53 -2.56 3.59
C ALA A 44 12.70 -1.93 4.73
N LYS A 45 12.31 -2.72 5.74
CA LYS A 45 11.64 -2.25 6.96
C LYS A 45 12.45 -1.18 7.68
N ASP A 46 13.74 -1.44 7.91
CA ASP A 46 14.66 -0.52 8.61
C ASP A 46 14.87 0.80 7.86
N LYS A 47 14.76 0.78 6.53
CA LYS A 47 14.87 1.99 5.71
C LYS A 47 13.56 2.75 5.56
N GLY A 48 12.44 2.17 5.99
CA GLY A 48 11.13 2.81 5.95
C GLY A 48 10.60 3.05 4.54
N HIS A 49 11.05 2.30 3.54
CA HIS A 49 10.59 2.44 2.16
C HIS A 49 9.40 1.53 1.89
N LYS A 50 8.16 2.00 2.10
CA LYS A 50 6.98 1.11 2.15
C LYS A 50 6.65 0.48 0.81
N ALA A 51 6.89 1.18 -0.30
CA ALA A 51 6.80 0.60 -1.64
C ALA A 51 7.76 -0.59 -1.85
N ILE A 52 9.01 -0.48 -1.38
CA ILE A 52 10.01 -1.56 -1.49
C ILE A 52 9.68 -2.70 -0.53
N GLU A 53 9.34 -2.36 0.71
CA GLU A 53 8.90 -3.30 1.74
C GLU A 53 7.72 -4.14 1.24
N THR A 54 6.71 -3.50 0.66
CA THR A 54 5.51 -4.17 0.12
C THR A 54 5.82 -5.03 -1.10
N ALA A 55 6.64 -4.53 -2.03
CA ALA A 55 7.02 -5.29 -3.22
C ALA A 55 7.76 -6.59 -2.85
N ILE A 56 8.65 -6.54 -1.85
CA ILE A 56 9.35 -7.73 -1.33
C ILE A 56 8.36 -8.62 -0.57
N ALA A 57 7.52 -8.05 0.29
CA ALA A 57 6.52 -8.78 1.07
C ALA A 57 5.58 -9.59 0.16
N ARG A 58 5.13 -9.03 -0.97
CA ARG A 58 4.26 -9.74 -1.92
C ARG A 58 4.88 -11.00 -2.52
N GLN A 59 6.21 -11.09 -2.59
CA GLN A 59 6.94 -12.25 -3.11
C GLN A 59 7.31 -13.28 -2.03
N LEU A 60 7.00 -13.00 -0.77
CA LEU A 60 7.34 -13.85 0.36
C LEU A 60 6.10 -14.39 1.07
N ASP A 61 6.29 -15.46 1.83
CA ASP A 61 5.37 -15.80 2.91
C ASP A 61 5.58 -14.83 4.08
N VAL A 62 4.85 -13.71 4.02
CA VAL A 62 4.93 -12.61 5.00
C VAL A 62 4.66 -13.02 6.44
N THR A 63 4.01 -14.16 6.68
CA THR A 63 3.67 -14.62 8.03
C THR A 63 4.90 -14.90 8.89
N GLN A 64 6.06 -15.10 8.28
CA GLN A 64 7.34 -15.29 8.97
C GLN A 64 8.00 -13.98 9.41
N PHE A 65 7.63 -12.85 8.79
CA PHE A 65 8.29 -11.55 8.97
C PHE A 65 7.39 -10.47 9.58
N TYR A 66 6.09 -10.73 9.66
CA TYR A 66 5.10 -9.78 10.14
C TYR A 66 4.07 -10.44 11.05
N SER A 67 3.77 -9.76 12.15
CA SER A 67 2.50 -9.91 12.85
C SER A 67 1.35 -9.27 12.05
N GLY A 68 0.11 -9.67 12.35
CA GLY A 68 -1.08 -9.07 11.72
C GLY A 68 -1.16 -7.55 11.89
N LYS A 69 -0.74 -7.03 13.05
CA LYS A 69 -0.70 -5.58 13.30
C LYS A 69 0.35 -4.86 12.46
N GLU A 70 1.52 -5.47 12.23
CA GLU A 70 2.53 -4.88 11.36
C GLU A 70 2.10 -4.85 9.90
N LEU A 71 1.39 -5.87 9.40
CA LEU A 71 0.81 -5.83 8.05
C LEU A 71 -0.27 -4.76 7.91
N GLN A 72 -1.13 -4.60 8.92
CA GLN A 72 -2.10 -3.51 8.95
C GLN A 72 -1.41 -2.14 8.95
N ARG A 73 -0.30 -2.00 9.67
CA ARG A 73 0.50 -0.78 9.66
C ARG A 73 1.14 -0.52 8.30
N LEU A 74 1.69 -1.56 7.66
CA LEU A 74 2.24 -1.47 6.30
C LEU A 74 1.17 -1.04 5.29
N LEU A 75 -0.06 -1.55 5.37
CA LEU A 75 -1.19 -1.09 4.56
C LEU A 75 -1.44 0.41 4.74
N VAL A 76 -1.54 0.88 5.98
CA VAL A 76 -1.75 2.29 6.29
C VAL A 76 -0.63 3.16 5.72
N ASP A 77 0.62 2.80 6.00
CA ASP A 77 1.77 3.60 5.59
C ASP A 77 1.94 3.60 4.06
N TYR A 78 1.71 2.46 3.40
CA TYR A 78 1.80 2.37 1.93
C TYR A 78 0.67 3.14 1.24
N LEU A 79 -0.56 3.07 1.75
CA LEU A 79 -1.67 3.85 1.20
C LEU A 79 -1.44 5.36 1.37
N ALA A 80 -0.78 5.79 2.46
CA ALA A 80 -0.34 7.17 2.64
C ALA A 80 0.75 7.59 1.66
N GLU A 81 1.77 6.75 1.40
CA GLU A 81 2.77 7.05 0.36
C GLU A 81 2.13 7.18 -1.03
N VAL A 82 1.19 6.28 -1.36
CA VAL A 82 0.45 6.33 -2.62
C VAL A 82 -0.36 7.62 -2.71
N SER A 83 -1.06 8.01 -1.64
CA SER A 83 -1.85 9.25 -1.68
C SER A 83 -0.97 10.50 -1.77
N GLU A 84 0.20 10.54 -1.14
CA GLU A 84 1.12 11.67 -1.30
C GLU A 84 1.65 11.80 -2.74
N HIS A 85 1.97 10.67 -3.38
CA HIS A 85 2.54 10.65 -4.73
C HIS A 85 1.54 11.15 -5.78
N TYR A 86 0.27 10.77 -5.67
CA TYR A 86 -0.72 11.05 -6.70
C TYR A 86 -1.54 12.32 -6.46
N PHE A 87 -1.58 12.84 -5.22
CA PHE A 87 -2.53 13.89 -4.85
C PHE A 87 -1.90 15.24 -4.47
N CYS A 88 -0.56 15.36 -4.34
CA CYS A 88 0.23 16.61 -4.21
C CYS A 88 -0.34 17.69 -3.24
N ALA A 89 -1.19 17.30 -2.32
CA ALA A 89 -1.84 18.12 -1.31
C ALA A 89 -2.20 17.15 -0.20
N GLY A 90 -2.02 17.57 1.06
CA GLY A 90 -2.42 16.77 2.22
C GLY A 90 -3.80 16.13 1.99
N TRP A 91 -3.94 14.90 2.48
CA TRP A 91 -5.12 14.04 2.32
C TRP A 91 -6.41 14.84 2.10
N ARG A 92 -6.91 14.84 0.87
CA ARG A 92 -8.23 15.37 0.56
C ARG A 92 -9.27 14.37 1.05
N ASP A 93 -10.44 14.86 1.43
CA ASP A 93 -11.56 14.02 1.82
C ASP A 93 -11.81 12.94 0.75
N SER A 94 -12.01 11.70 1.20
CA SER A 94 -12.41 10.54 0.39
C SER A 94 -11.36 9.84 -0.47
N LEU A 95 -10.06 10.15 -0.37
CA LEU A 95 -9.03 9.48 -1.19
C LEU A 95 -9.00 7.96 -1.01
N GLU A 96 -9.23 7.46 0.21
CA GLU A 96 -9.27 6.03 0.48
C GLU A 96 -10.40 5.30 -0.29
N PHE A 97 -11.49 6.01 -0.61
CA PHE A 97 -12.62 5.48 -1.36
C PHE A 97 -12.31 5.44 -2.85
N GLU A 98 -11.68 6.49 -3.38
CA GLU A 98 -11.24 6.53 -4.78
C GLU A 98 -10.17 5.47 -5.06
N VAL A 99 -9.19 5.31 -4.16
CA VAL A 99 -8.19 4.25 -4.30
C VAL A 99 -8.84 2.87 -4.23
N TRP A 100 -9.81 2.68 -3.33
CA TRP A 100 -10.56 1.42 -3.24
C TRP A 100 -11.36 1.11 -4.52
N ALA A 101 -12.00 2.11 -5.12
CA ALA A 101 -12.70 1.94 -6.40
C ALA A 101 -11.76 1.39 -7.49
N VAL A 102 -10.53 1.90 -7.55
CA VAL A 102 -9.53 1.42 -8.51
C VAL A 102 -9.02 0.03 -8.17
N VAL A 103 -8.79 -0.27 -6.89
CA VAL A 103 -8.46 -1.63 -6.40
C VAL A 103 -9.50 -2.65 -6.83
N GLN A 104 -10.78 -2.29 -6.77
CA GLN A 104 -11.90 -3.16 -7.14
C GLN A 104 -12.24 -3.16 -8.64
N GLN A 105 -11.48 -2.43 -9.47
CA GLN A 105 -11.77 -2.24 -10.89
C GLN A 105 -13.21 -1.75 -11.14
N ASP A 106 -13.72 -0.93 -10.21
CA ASP A 106 -15.07 -0.39 -10.26
C ASP A 106 -15.12 0.71 -11.32
N SER A 107 -15.52 0.32 -12.54
CA SER A 107 -15.47 1.15 -13.73
C SER A 107 -16.31 2.43 -13.64
N VAL A 108 -17.34 2.46 -12.78
CA VAL A 108 -18.22 3.63 -12.63
C VAL A 108 -17.58 4.66 -11.71
N ALA A 109 -17.01 4.21 -10.60
CA ALA A 109 -16.30 5.09 -9.66
C ALA A 109 -14.89 5.47 -10.14
N SER A 110 -14.24 4.63 -10.95
CA SER A 110 -12.90 4.88 -11.50
C SER A 110 -12.89 5.70 -12.79
N ALA A 111 -14.04 5.92 -13.45
CA ALA A 111 -14.12 6.61 -14.75
C ALA A 111 -13.77 8.10 -14.68
N ASN A 112 -13.84 8.72 -13.50
CA ASN A 112 -13.48 10.12 -13.33
C ASN A 112 -12.89 10.36 -11.93
N PRO A 113 -11.63 9.94 -11.70
CA PRO A 113 -10.98 10.18 -10.43
C PRO A 113 -10.76 11.69 -10.30
N ARG A 114 -11.60 12.35 -9.49
CA ARG A 114 -11.73 13.82 -9.48
C ARG A 114 -10.42 14.53 -9.14
N PHE A 115 -9.49 13.82 -8.49
CA PHE A 115 -8.29 14.40 -7.90
C PHE A 115 -6.98 13.73 -8.32
N TRP A 116 -7.00 12.81 -9.30
CA TRP A 116 -5.80 12.06 -9.65
C TRP A 116 -4.96 12.85 -10.65
N ASN A 117 -3.69 13.10 -10.30
CA ASN A 117 -2.75 13.72 -11.24
C ASN A 117 -2.23 12.72 -12.29
N ALA A 118 -2.34 11.41 -12.02
CA ALA A 118 -1.95 10.32 -12.91
C ALA A 118 -2.67 9.02 -12.51
N PRO A 119 -2.82 8.03 -13.41
CA PRO A 119 -3.31 6.71 -13.06
C PRO A 119 -2.33 5.98 -12.14
N LEU A 120 -2.86 5.14 -11.23
CA LEU A 120 -2.05 4.23 -10.43
C LEU A 120 -1.30 3.25 -11.33
N ASP A 121 -0.03 3.03 -11.01
CA ASP A 121 0.79 2.01 -11.63
C ASP A 121 0.22 0.60 -11.31
N PRO A 122 0.10 -0.32 -12.30
CA PRO A 122 -0.43 -1.66 -12.07
C PRO A 122 0.27 -2.43 -10.95
N GLU A 123 1.57 -2.18 -10.78
CA GLU A 123 2.38 -2.79 -9.73
C GLU A 123 2.04 -2.24 -8.33
N GLN A 124 1.66 -0.97 -8.22
CA GLN A 124 1.13 -0.40 -6.97
C GLN A 124 -0.27 -0.91 -6.65
N LEU A 125 -1.11 -1.06 -7.67
CA LEU A 125 -2.43 -1.65 -7.55
C LEU A 125 -2.33 -3.09 -7.01
N ALA A 126 -1.42 -3.89 -7.58
CA ALA A 126 -1.18 -5.25 -7.13
C ALA A 126 -0.70 -5.32 -5.67
N ASP A 127 0.11 -4.35 -5.24
CA ASP A 127 0.58 -4.23 -3.86
C ASP A 127 -0.56 -3.87 -2.88
N LEU A 128 -1.43 -2.91 -3.24
CA LEU A 128 -2.59 -2.54 -2.44
C LEU A 128 -3.59 -3.71 -2.32
N THR A 129 -3.88 -4.38 -3.43
CA THR A 129 -4.74 -5.57 -3.45
C THR A 129 -4.14 -6.69 -2.58
N PHE A 130 -2.82 -6.89 -2.64
CA PHE A 130 -2.13 -7.84 -1.80
C PHE A 130 -2.30 -7.50 -0.31
N LEU A 131 -2.05 -6.26 0.10
CA LEU A 131 -2.16 -5.84 1.51
C LEU A 131 -3.60 -5.91 2.02
N ALA A 132 -4.59 -5.49 1.23
CA ALA A 132 -6.01 -5.62 1.58
C ALA A 132 -6.38 -7.09 1.85
N ASN A 133 -6.02 -7.98 0.91
CA ASN A 133 -6.36 -9.40 1.00
C ASN A 133 -5.62 -10.09 2.16
N LYS A 134 -4.34 -9.75 2.39
CA LYS A 134 -3.57 -10.36 3.48
C LYS A 134 -3.99 -9.89 4.85
N THR A 135 -4.44 -8.64 4.99
CA THR A 135 -4.90 -8.10 6.27
C THR A 135 -6.38 -8.36 6.52
N GLY A 136 -7.17 -8.62 5.48
CA GLY A 136 -8.64 -8.65 5.57
C GLY A 136 -9.22 -7.29 5.99
N CYS A 137 -8.49 -6.21 5.77
CA CYS A 137 -8.85 -4.86 6.19
C CYS A 137 -8.56 -3.81 5.11
N TRP A 138 -9.12 -2.62 5.30
CA TRP A 138 -8.76 -1.39 4.60
C TRP A 138 -8.52 -0.25 5.59
N ALA A 139 -7.84 0.81 5.15
CA ALA A 139 -7.61 1.98 5.98
C ALA A 139 -8.54 3.13 5.56
N THR A 140 -9.06 3.86 6.53
CA THR A 140 -9.88 5.06 6.34
C THR A 140 -9.39 6.16 7.28
N TRP A 141 -9.49 7.39 6.82
CA TRP A 141 -9.10 8.58 7.55
C TRP A 141 -10.36 9.36 7.90
N SER A 142 -10.50 9.74 9.16
CA SER A 142 -11.61 10.57 9.59
C SER A 142 -11.10 11.91 10.09
N ASP A 143 -11.61 12.96 9.45
CA ASP A 143 -11.42 14.36 9.85
C ASP A 143 -12.41 14.80 10.93
N ALA A 144 -13.01 13.85 11.68
CA ALA A 144 -13.70 14.21 12.90
C ALA A 144 -12.76 15.06 13.77
N ALA A 145 -13.32 16.02 14.52
CA ALA A 145 -12.55 16.94 15.35
C ALA A 145 -11.45 16.21 16.13
N VAL A 146 -10.26 16.79 16.26
CA VAL A 146 -9.04 16.14 16.81
C VAL A 146 -9.28 15.42 18.16
N ASP A 147 -10.22 15.92 18.97
CA ASP A 147 -10.59 15.36 20.27
C ASP A 147 -11.65 14.24 20.20
N SER A 148 -12.13 13.92 18.99
CA SER A 148 -13.07 12.83 18.75
C SER A 148 -12.31 11.49 18.83
N PRO A 149 -12.89 10.46 19.49
CA PRO A 149 -12.41 9.08 19.39
C PRO A 149 -12.38 8.55 17.94
N GLN A 150 -12.96 9.32 17.02
CA GLN A 150 -13.03 9.02 15.61
C GLN A 150 -11.94 9.68 14.76
N ALA A 151 -11.21 10.66 15.29
CA ALA A 151 -10.15 11.34 14.56
C ALA A 151 -8.98 10.41 14.22
N GLY A 152 -8.43 10.56 13.01
CA GLY A 152 -7.22 9.87 12.56
C GLY A 152 -7.47 8.60 11.76
N VAL A 153 -6.42 7.80 11.60
CA VAL A 153 -6.44 6.58 10.77
C VAL A 153 -7.12 5.43 11.49
N ARG A 154 -8.04 4.76 10.81
CA ARG A 154 -8.71 3.55 11.28
C ARG A 154 -8.49 2.42 10.29
N VAL A 155 -8.18 1.24 10.81
CA VAL A 155 -8.12 0.00 10.03
C VAL A 155 -9.44 -0.73 10.24
N VAL A 156 -10.19 -0.92 9.16
CA VAL A 156 -11.56 -1.45 9.15
C VAL A 156 -11.57 -2.80 8.44
N PRO A 157 -12.18 -3.85 9.01
CA PRO A 157 -12.35 -5.13 8.31
C PRO A 157 -13.09 -4.95 6.98
N LEU A 158 -12.69 -5.70 5.95
CA LEU A 158 -13.25 -5.54 4.59
C LEU A 158 -14.78 -5.57 4.52
N PRO A 159 -15.50 -6.48 5.22
CA PRO A 159 -16.97 -6.47 5.18
C PRO A 159 -17.60 -5.15 5.68
N HIS A 160 -16.97 -4.52 6.68
CA HIS A 160 -17.43 -3.23 7.19
C HIS A 160 -17.01 -2.09 6.25
N TRP A 161 -15.79 -2.15 5.71
CA TRP A 161 -15.31 -1.17 4.73
C TRP A 161 -16.18 -1.15 3.48
N GLU A 162 -16.58 -2.31 2.95
CA GLU A 162 -17.46 -2.42 1.79
C GLU A 162 -18.82 -1.74 2.02
N ALA A 163 -19.37 -1.83 3.24
CA ALA A 163 -20.62 -1.14 3.59
C ALA A 163 -20.44 0.39 3.64
N ILE A 164 -19.30 0.86 4.17
CA ILE A 164 -18.94 2.29 4.18
C ILE A 164 -18.75 2.79 2.74
N TYR A 165 -18.02 2.03 1.91
CA TYR A 165 -17.79 2.37 0.51
C TYR A 165 -19.09 2.46 -0.29
N ARG A 166 -20.02 1.50 -0.16
CA ARG A 166 -21.34 1.58 -0.82
C ARG A 166 -22.12 2.82 -0.42
N THR A 167 -22.09 3.18 0.86
CA THR A 167 -22.75 4.40 1.35
C THR A 167 -22.14 5.65 0.72
N TRP A 168 -20.82 5.70 0.61
CA TRP A 168 -20.11 6.78 -0.08
C TRP A 168 -20.48 6.83 -1.56
N GLN A 169 -20.52 5.68 -2.26
CA GLN A 169 -20.92 5.61 -3.67
C GLN A 169 -22.32 6.17 -3.88
N ASP A 170 -23.30 5.71 -3.10
CA ASP A 170 -24.69 6.18 -3.20
C ASP A 170 -24.79 7.70 -3.01
N ALA A 171 -24.00 8.27 -2.08
CA ALA A 171 -23.95 9.72 -1.87
C ALA A 171 -23.37 10.49 -3.08
N GLN A 172 -22.39 9.91 -3.80
CA GLN A 172 -21.84 10.53 -5.01
C GLN A 172 -22.86 10.59 -6.16
N PHE A 173 -23.79 9.63 -6.26
CA PHE A 173 -24.82 9.59 -7.30
C PHE A 173 -26.09 10.41 -6.96
N LEU A 174 -26.24 10.87 -5.72
CA LEU A 174 -27.36 11.69 -5.26
C LEU A 174 -27.08 13.20 -5.32
N THR A 175 -25.88 13.61 -5.73
CA THR A 175 -25.52 15.01 -5.91
C THR A 175 -25.74 15.39 -7.38
N PRO A 176 -26.77 16.20 -7.71
CA PRO A 176 -27.12 16.55 -9.09
C PRO A 176 -26.06 17.41 -9.81
#